data_AF-A0A661WA21-F1
#
_entry.id   AF-A0A661WA21-F1
#
_cell.length_a   1.000
_cell.length_b   1.000
_cell.length_c   1.000
_cell.angle_alpha   90.00
_cell.angle_beta   90.00
_cell.angle_gamma   90.00
#
_symmetry.space_group_name_H-M   'P 1'
#
loop_
_entity.id
_entity.type
_entity.pdbx_description
1 polymer ?
#
loop_
_entity_poly.entity_id
_entity_poly.type
_entity_poly.pdbx_seq_one_letter_code
_entity_poly.pdbx_strand_id
1 'polypeptide(L)' 'MNPSKAILIIIFLMLLIIIFFAYTGIDARKPEEAMYTLIEKLTELNRAINRMVRNLIWSIRTGIEERFSR' A
#
# COMPACT_ATOMS: atom_id res chain seq x y z
N MET A 1 -10.73 17.12 -19.67
CA MET A 1 -9.98 15.86 -19.43
C MET A 1 -10.01 15.06 -20.72
N ASN A 2 -8.87 14.67 -21.29
CA ASN A 2 -8.85 14.01 -22.61
C ASN A 2 -9.35 12.55 -22.47
N PRO A 3 -10.43 12.14 -23.16
CA PRO A 3 -11.05 10.83 -22.99
C PRO A 3 -10.08 9.67 -23.24
N SER A 4 -9.12 9.82 -24.16
CA SER A 4 -8.10 8.78 -24.40
C SER A 4 -7.18 8.57 -23.20
N LYS A 5 -6.84 9.63 -22.45
CA LYS A 5 -6.06 9.52 -21.21
C LYS A 5 -6.86 8.86 -20.10
N ALA A 6 -8.16 9.15 -20.01
CA ALA A 6 -9.04 8.52 -19.03
C ALA A 6 -9.20 7.01 -19.28
N ILE A 7 -9.38 6.60 -20.54
CA ILE A 7 -9.44 5.18 -20.94
C ILE A 7 -8.13 4.46 -20.59
N LEU A 8 -6.98 5.10 -20.85
CA LEU A 8 -5.68 4.52 -20.54
C LEU A 8 -5.49 4.29 -19.03
N ILE A 9 -5.93 5.25 -18.21
CA ILE A 9 -5.91 5.13 -16.74
C ILE A 9 -6.82 4.00 -16.28
N ILE A 10 -8.01 3.85 -16.87
CA ILE A 10 -8.95 2.79 -16.52
C ILE A 10 -8.35 1.41 -16.86
N ILE A 11 -7.75 1.25 -18.05
CA ILE A 11 -7.09 0.00 -18.45
C ILE A 11 -5.94 -0.33 -17.50
N PHE A 12 -5.13 0.68 -17.16
CA PHE A 12 -4.03 0.51 -16.22
C PHE A 12 -4.50 0.08 -14.83
N LEU A 13 -5.57 0.70 -14.32
CA LEU A 13 -6.19 0.30 -13.05
C LEU A 13 -6.74 -1.12 -13.11
N MET A 14 -7.39 -1.53 -14.19
CA MET A 14 -7.86 -2.91 -14.35
C MET A 14 -6.70 -3.91 -14.33
N LEU A 15 -5.60 -3.62 -15.02
CA LEU A 15 -4.40 -4.47 -15.01
C LEU A 15 -3.81 -4.60 -13.60
N LEU A 16 -3.74 -3.49 -12.85
CA LEU A 16 -3.27 -3.53 -11.47
C LEU A 16 -4.16 -4.40 -10.58
N ILE A 17 -5.48 -4.32 -10.76
CA ILE A 17 -6.44 -5.17 -10.03
C ILE A 17 -6.23 -6.65 -10.37
N ILE A 18 -6.05 -6.99 -11.65
CA ILE A 18 -5.80 -8.37 -12.08
C ILE A 18 -4.49 -8.91 -11.49
N ILE A 19 -3.40 -8.13 -11.56
CA ILE A 19 -2.10 -8.50 -10.98
C ILE A 19 -2.23 -8.70 -9.47
N PHE A 20 -2.98 -7.82 -8.80
CA PHE A 20 -3.22 -7.92 -7.38
C PHE A 20 -3.94 -9.23 -7.00
N PHE A 21 -5.02 -9.60 -7.71
CA PHE A 21 -5.70 -10.88 -7.49
C PHE A 21 -4.81 -12.09 -7.80
N ALA A 22 -4.02 -12.02 -8.87
CA ALA A 22 -3.08 -13.08 -9.24
C ALA A 22 -1.97 -13.28 -8.19
N TYR A 23 -1.44 -12.20 -7.63
CA TYR A 23 -0.36 -12.26 -6.63
C TYR A 23 -0.86 -12.66 -5.24
N THR A 24 -2.08 -12.25 -4.88
CA THR A 24 -2.67 -12.58 -3.58
C THR A 24 -3.30 -13.97 -3.54
N GLY A 25 -3.55 -14.60 -4.69
CA GLY A 25 -4.18 -15.93 -4.77
C GLY A 25 -5.63 -15.93 -4.27
N ILE A 26 -6.25 -14.75 -4.16
CA ILE A 26 -7.60 -14.58 -3.66
C ILE A 26 -8.56 -15.21 -4.68
N ASP A 27 -9.21 -16.31 -4.29
CA ASP A 27 -10.23 -16.94 -5.11
C ASP A 27 -11.52 -16.11 -5.05
N ALA A 28 -11.80 -15.36 -6.12
CA ALA A 28 -13.00 -14.54 -6.25
C ALA A 28 -14.31 -15.36 -6.17
N ARG A 29 -14.24 -16.70 -6.26
CA ARG A 29 -15.37 -17.61 -6.07
C ARG A 29 -15.78 -17.75 -4.60
N LYS A 30 -14.92 -17.38 -3.66
CA LYS A 30 -15.18 -17.40 -2.22
C LYS A 30 -14.95 -16.00 -1.61
N PRO A 31 -15.90 -15.08 -1.80
CA PRO A 31 -15.74 -13.67 -1.42
C PRO A 31 -15.53 -13.46 0.09
N GLU A 32 -15.99 -14.37 0.94
CA GLU A 32 -15.80 -14.29 2.38
C GLU A 32 -14.34 -14.56 2.79
N GLU A 33 -13.76 -15.67 2.32
CA GLU A 33 -12.35 -16.02 2.56
C GLU A 33 -11.41 -14.92 2.00
N ALA A 34 -11.74 -14.44 0.79
CA ALA A 34 -11.07 -13.31 0.15
C ALA A 34 -11.05 -12.05 1.02
N MET A 35 -12.18 -11.70 1.62
CA MET A 35 -12.32 -10.51 2.45
C MET A 35 -11.49 -10.62 3.74
N TYR A 36 -11.45 -11.80 4.37
CA TYR A 36 -10.59 -12.02 5.54
C TYR A 36 -9.11 -11.86 5.19
N THR A 37 -8.64 -12.44 4.09
CA THR A 37 -7.25 -12.27 3.63
C THR A 37 -6.93 -10.82 3.29
N LEU A 38 -7.86 -10.08 2.68
CA LEU A 38 -7.68 -8.65 2.40
C LEU A 38 -7.55 -7.83 3.68
N ILE A 39 -8.42 -8.06 4.66
CA ILE A 39 -8.38 -7.37 5.95
C ILE A 39 -7.06 -7.66 6.67
N GLU A 40 -6.59 -8.90 6.63
CA GLU A 40 -5.28 -9.28 7.18
C GLU A 40 -4.15 -8.52 6.49
N LYS A 41 -4.11 -8.52 5.15
CA LYS A 41 -3.09 -7.80 4.37
C LYS A 41 -3.12 -6.29 4.62
N LEU A 42 -4.31 -5.68 4.72
CA LEU A 42 -4.47 -4.27 5.06
C LEU A 42 -3.96 -3.97 6.48
N THR A 43 -4.20 -4.88 7.42
CA THR A 43 -3.72 -4.75 8.81
C THR A 43 -2.20 -4.86 8.88
N GLU A 44 -1.59 -5.81 8.15
CA GLU A 44 -0.13 -5.93 8.00
C GLU A 44 0.47 -4.64 7.42
N LEU A 45 -0.15 -4.10 6.37
CA LEU A 45 0.24 -2.84 5.73
C LEU A 45 0.18 -1.66 6.71
N ASN A 46 -0.91 -1.53 7.47
CA ASN A 46 -1.06 -0.46 8.46
C ASN A 46 0.02 -0.56 9.57
N ARG A 47 0.32 -1.78 10.04
CA ARG A 47 1.42 -2.00 11.00
C ARG A 47 2.79 -1.66 10.40
N ALA A 48 3.02 -2.00 9.13
CA ALA A 48 4.25 -1.65 8.43
C ALA A 48 4.42 -0.13 8.28
N ILE A 49 3.35 0.58 7.87
CA ILE A 49 3.33 2.03 7.76
C ILE A 49 3.59 2.68 9.12
N ASN A 50 2.92 2.24 10.18
CA ASN A 50 3.14 2.78 11.53
C ASN A 50 4.59 2.60 12.00
N ARG A 51 5.22 1.45 11.71
CA ARG A 51 6.65 1.24 11.99
C ARG A 51 7.52 2.18 11.16
N MET A 52 7.24 2.32 9.88
CA MET A 52 7.99 3.21 8.99
C MET A 52 7.91 4.67 9.45
N VAL A 53 6.71 5.17 9.78
CA VAL A 53 6.50 6.52 10.29
C VAL A 53 7.23 6.74 11.61
N ARG A 54 7.16 5.77 12.55
CA ARG A 54 7.89 5.86 13.82
C ARG A 54 9.40 5.93 13.59
N ASN A 55 9.93 5.13 12.68
CA ASN A 55 11.36 5.13 12.35
C ASN A 55 11.77 6.44 11.66
N LEU A 56 10.92 6.99 10.79
CA LEU A 56 11.14 8.27 10.14
C LEU A 56 11.20 9.40 11.18
N ILE A 57 10.25 9.45 12.11
CA ILE A 57 10.23 10.44 13.19
C ILE A 57 11.49 10.35 14.05
N TRP A 58 11.91 9.12 14.40
CA TRP A 58 13.15 8.89 15.13
C TRP A 58 14.37 9.40 14.35
N SER A 59 14.49 9.03 13.07
CA SER A 59 15.59 9.46 12.21
C SER A 59 15.66 10.97 12.06
N ILE A 60 14.51 11.65 11.95
CA ILE A 60 14.45 13.13 11.89
C ILE A 60 14.92 13.73 13.21
N ARG A 61 14.43 13.22 14.36
CA ARG A 61 14.81 13.72 15.68
C ARG A 61 16.32 13.60 15.91
N THR A 62 16.89 12.42 15.65
CA THR A 62 18.33 12.19 15.84
C THR A 62 19.17 13.05 14.89
N GLY A 63 18.75 13.20 13.63
CA GLY A 63 19.45 14.08 12.67
C GLY A 63 19.40 15.57 13.02
N ILE A 64 18.37 16.01 13.74
CA ILE A 64 18.28 17.38 14.29
C ILE A 64 19.22 17.51 15.50
N GLU A 65 19.16 16.57 16.46
CA GLU A 65 20.04 16.58 17.64
C GLU A 65 21.52 16.57 17.24
N GLU A 66 21.92 15.78 16.23
CA GLU A 66 23.30 15.78 15.69
C GLU A 66 23.73 17.11 15.05
N ARG A 67 22.80 17.82 14.40
CA ARG A 67 23.11 19.10 13.73
C ARG A 67 23.17 20.29 14.68
N PHE A 68 22.42 20.27 15.78
CA PHE A 68 22.40 21.34 16.78
C PHE A 68 23.31 21.09 17.98
N SER A 69 23.90 19.89 18.10
CA SER A 69 24.92 19.56 19.10
C SER A 69 26.37 19.89 18.66
N ARG A 70 26.55 20.53 17.51
CA ARG A 70 27.81 21.15 17.05
C ARG A 70 27.70 22.66 17.12
#